data_AF-A0A168SF12-F1
#
_entry.id   AF-A0A168SF12-F1
#
_cell.length_a   1.000
_cell.length_b   1.000
_cell.length_c   1.000
_cell.angle_alpha   90.00
_cell.angle_beta   90.00
_cell.angle_gamma   90.00
#
_symmetry.space_group_name_H-M   'P 1'
#
loop_
_entity.id
_entity.type
_entity.pdbx_description
1 polymer ?
#
loop_
_entity_poly.entity_id
_entity_poly.type
_entity_poly.pdbx_seq_one_letter_code
_entity_poly.pdbx_strand_id
1 'polypeptide(L)'
;MTDMPDALTRSLSPECDDGRHVKKQRRASIATAPSPPKTPPLGPQQTDAAPRLISQGAFEPDQHFYPRVLNAQIHPLVQGFFSLDNDRIIARYTHLNPKVKPECLKKLLSYQPTHFQWAGSDLFSVTTASGQRQMIVIETNSCPSGQKSMPLLSETNEQGGYRLVIESAFREQLSKAQADLGGLAVIYDKNVMESSGYAAVLADVAQEDVWLVEWNTHDPDPHVKWLDDGILYVRSSNTTDDEPQWHPIRACFRYLTQKPWNRFPLCTKTVVMNDIISCLAGGRNKMMAARAYDFYNAELRGTGLAIRTPETINNVTMGEISLWIKSMGGHAVLKVPYSNAGQGVYTITNKTELDNFFKEDHHYDKFIVQSLVGNASWSSVTRNGQYYHVGTIPNKKNNTFVSDFRVMVAGSSQGFRPICIYGRKARLPLAGTLDPGGKKDRQMDTWDMLGTNLSVKLPDGGWTTDTSRLILMDRKDFNQLGLGIDDLIDAYIQTVLSVIAIDRMSVRLMENGTFDYQLFRSLNPDDALLNEIKEANGDF
;
A
#
# COMPACT_ATOMS: atom_id res chain seq x y z
N MET A 1 56.78 36.02 46.22
CA MET A 1 57.14 36.59 47.53
C MET A 1 55.83 37.00 48.16
N THR A 2 55.29 36.45 49.23
CA THR A 2 55.71 35.55 50.34
C THR A 2 54.41 35.59 51.21
N ASP A 3 53.83 34.58 51.85
CA ASP A 3 54.35 33.42 52.58
C ASP A 3 53.21 32.42 52.85
N MET A 4 53.55 31.14 52.91
CA MET A 4 52.93 30.16 53.84
C MET A 4 53.74 30.14 55.15
N PRO A 5 53.20 29.59 56.25
CA PRO A 5 53.67 28.27 56.72
C PRO A 5 52.51 27.38 57.28
N ASP A 6 52.49 26.04 57.11
CA ASP A 6 53.23 24.96 57.84
C ASP A 6 52.89 24.91 59.36
N ALA A 7 52.60 23.80 60.06
CA ALA A 7 52.91 22.38 59.86
C ALA A 7 52.23 21.42 60.91
N LEU A 8 52.30 20.09 60.65
CA LEU A 8 52.50 18.93 61.57
C LEU A 8 51.35 18.51 62.55
N THR A 9 50.99 17.23 62.81
CA THR A 9 51.75 15.96 62.95
C THR A 9 50.82 14.71 63.03
N ARG A 10 51.25 13.56 62.44
CA ARG A 10 51.28 12.12 62.88
C ARG A 10 50.38 11.67 64.07
N SER A 11 49.77 10.47 64.19
CA SER A 11 50.02 9.11 63.65
C SER A 11 49.01 8.05 64.18
N LEU A 12 49.05 6.84 63.58
CA LEU A 12 48.71 5.49 64.10
C LEU A 12 47.31 4.90 63.89
N SER A 13 47.28 3.84 63.06
CA SER A 13 46.30 2.74 63.00
C SER A 13 46.42 1.81 64.24
N PRO A 14 45.41 0.96 64.54
CA PRO A 14 45.39 -0.38 63.94
C PRO A 14 43.99 -0.95 63.60
N GLU A 15 44.04 -2.14 62.99
CA GLU A 15 43.02 -2.99 62.36
C GLU A 15 41.92 -3.53 63.30
N CYS A 16 40.71 -3.76 62.79
CA CYS A 16 40.14 -5.10 62.51
C CYS A 16 38.63 -5.04 62.17
N ASP A 17 38.32 -5.56 60.98
CA ASP A 17 37.20 -6.45 60.61
C ASP A 17 35.79 -6.24 61.22
N ASP A 18 34.82 -5.88 60.36
CA ASP A 18 33.65 -6.76 60.17
C ASP A 18 32.95 -6.47 58.83
N GLY A 19 32.80 -7.52 58.03
CA GLY A 19 32.16 -7.46 56.73
C GLY A 19 30.64 -7.45 56.81
N ARG A 20 29.98 -6.84 55.80
CA ARG A 20 28.93 -7.50 54.99
C ARG A 20 28.39 -6.58 53.89
N HIS A 21 28.81 -6.93 52.68
CA HIS A 21 28.16 -6.79 51.37
C HIS A 21 26.87 -5.97 51.25
N VAL A 22 26.99 -4.77 50.69
CA VAL A 22 25.89 -4.07 50.01
C VAL A 22 25.90 -4.42 48.52
N LYS A 23 24.77 -4.96 48.06
CA LYS A 23 24.49 -5.43 46.70
C LYS A 23 24.78 -4.35 45.64
N LYS A 24 25.70 -4.65 44.71
CA LYS A 24 25.82 -3.97 43.41
C LYS A 24 24.51 -4.17 42.63
N GLN A 25 23.72 -3.10 42.48
CA GLN A 25 22.68 -3.05 41.47
C GLN A 25 23.33 -3.05 40.08
N ARG A 26 23.12 -4.14 39.34
CA ARG A 26 23.43 -4.26 37.92
C ARG A 26 22.66 -3.16 37.15
N ARG A 27 23.40 -2.20 36.59
CA ARG A 27 22.90 -1.37 35.49
C ARG A 27 22.70 -2.30 34.29
N ALA A 28 21.46 -2.43 33.84
CA ALA A 28 21.13 -3.12 32.60
C ALA A 28 21.79 -2.35 31.44
N SER A 29 22.73 -3.01 30.77
CA SER A 29 23.30 -2.57 29.50
C SER A 29 22.20 -2.51 28.45
N ILE A 30 21.95 -1.32 27.91
CA ILE A 30 21.13 -1.14 26.72
C ILE A 30 21.91 -1.78 25.57
N ALA A 31 21.47 -2.96 25.14
CA ALA A 31 22.00 -3.61 23.97
C ALA A 31 21.66 -2.74 22.75
N THR A 32 22.69 -2.20 22.11
CA THR A 32 22.62 -1.62 20.77
C THR A 32 22.17 -2.71 19.80
N ALA A 33 21.05 -2.49 19.14
CA ALA A 33 20.61 -3.34 18.03
C ALA A 33 21.69 -3.36 16.93
N PRO A 34 21.98 -4.50 16.30
CA PRO A 34 22.92 -4.55 15.19
C PRO A 34 22.36 -3.79 13.99
N SER A 35 23.23 -3.07 13.27
CA SER A 35 22.96 -2.51 11.95
C SER A 35 22.39 -3.59 11.02
N PRO A 36 21.51 -3.25 10.06
CA PRO A 36 20.97 -4.23 9.12
C PRO A 36 22.12 -4.94 8.39
N PRO A 37 22.06 -6.28 8.25
CA PRO A 37 23.11 -7.01 7.56
C PRO A 37 23.17 -6.58 6.09
N LYS A 38 24.39 -6.50 5.55
CA LYS A 38 24.63 -6.32 4.12
C LYS A 38 23.85 -7.39 3.35
N THR A 39 23.09 -6.95 2.35
CA THR A 39 22.31 -7.80 1.45
C THR A 39 23.20 -8.93 0.91
N PRO A 40 22.91 -10.21 1.21
CA PRO A 40 23.54 -11.31 0.50
C PRO A 40 23.04 -11.31 -0.96
N PRO A 41 23.81 -11.85 -1.92
CA PRO A 41 23.29 -12.08 -3.26
C PRO A 41 22.02 -12.94 -3.18
N LEU A 42 20.98 -12.54 -3.91
CA LEU A 42 19.71 -13.27 -4.00
C LEU A 42 19.97 -14.68 -4.52
N GLY A 43 19.97 -15.67 -3.62
CA GLY A 43 19.81 -17.07 -4.02
C GLY A 43 18.35 -17.32 -4.43
N PRO A 44 18.08 -18.28 -5.33
CA PRO A 44 16.72 -18.60 -5.74
C PRO A 44 15.90 -19.06 -4.53
N GLN A 45 14.87 -18.30 -4.18
CA GLN A 45 13.86 -18.72 -3.22
C GLN A 45 12.94 -19.74 -3.90
N GLN A 46 13.25 -21.03 -3.74
CA GLN A 46 12.30 -22.11 -4.00
C GLN A 46 11.30 -22.15 -2.85
N THR A 47 10.08 -21.69 -3.09
CA THR A 47 8.93 -21.97 -2.22
C THR A 47 8.11 -23.06 -2.88
N ASP A 48 8.35 -24.31 -2.50
CA ASP A 48 7.70 -25.54 -2.96
C ASP A 48 6.25 -25.65 -2.43
N ALA A 49 5.48 -24.55 -2.46
CA ALA A 49 4.11 -24.54 -1.96
C ALA A 49 3.19 -25.20 -2.98
N ALA A 50 2.93 -26.50 -2.78
CA ALA A 50 2.02 -27.28 -3.60
C ALA A 50 0.66 -26.57 -3.76
N PRO A 51 0.11 -26.50 -5.00
CA PRO A 51 -1.23 -25.99 -5.27
C PRO A 51 -2.28 -26.69 -4.42
N ARG A 52 -3.22 -25.92 -3.87
CA ARG A 52 -4.29 -26.45 -3.01
C ARG A 52 -5.64 -26.25 -3.64
N LEU A 53 -6.48 -27.28 -3.61
CA LEU A 53 -7.88 -27.17 -3.96
C LEU A 53 -8.68 -26.78 -2.71
N ILE A 54 -9.41 -25.67 -2.79
CA ILE A 54 -10.21 -25.13 -1.69
C ILE A 54 -11.68 -25.35 -2.02
N SER A 55 -12.37 -26.08 -1.15
CA SER A 55 -13.79 -26.39 -1.29
C SER A 55 -14.68 -25.46 -0.46
N GLN A 56 -15.98 -25.56 -0.70
CA GLN A 56 -17.00 -24.85 0.08
C GLN A 56 -16.89 -25.19 1.58
N GLY A 57 -17.16 -24.21 2.44
CA GLY A 57 -17.10 -24.32 3.89
C GLY A 57 -15.68 -24.32 4.47
N ALA A 58 -14.64 -24.10 3.67
CA ALA A 58 -13.25 -24.11 4.12
C ALA A 58 -12.77 -22.80 4.80
N PHE A 59 -13.66 -21.81 4.97
CA PHE A 59 -13.27 -20.51 5.54
C PHE A 59 -13.16 -20.60 7.07
N GLU A 60 -11.95 -20.42 7.60
CA GLU A 60 -11.69 -20.39 9.03
C GLU A 60 -11.17 -19.00 9.45
N PRO A 61 -11.91 -18.21 10.26
CA PRO A 61 -11.57 -16.82 10.54
C PRO A 61 -10.15 -16.61 11.12
N ASP A 62 -9.65 -17.52 11.94
CA ASP A 62 -8.33 -17.44 12.57
C ASP A 62 -7.17 -17.64 11.57
N GLN A 63 -7.43 -18.22 10.41
CA GLN A 63 -6.46 -18.35 9.32
C GLN A 63 -6.38 -17.08 8.44
N HIS A 64 -7.39 -16.22 8.48
CA HIS A 64 -7.57 -15.12 7.52
C HIS A 64 -7.57 -13.73 8.14
N PHE A 65 -7.71 -13.62 9.46
CA PHE A 65 -7.67 -12.35 10.18
C PHE A 65 -6.54 -12.31 11.20
N TYR A 66 -6.03 -11.10 11.49
CA TYR A 66 -5.14 -10.97 12.64
C TYR A 66 -5.89 -11.27 13.94
N PRO A 67 -5.26 -11.92 14.93
CA PRO A 67 -5.90 -12.18 16.23
C PRO A 67 -6.45 -10.92 16.89
N ARG A 68 -5.77 -9.77 16.74
CA ARG A 68 -6.27 -8.47 17.24
C ARG A 68 -7.60 -8.05 16.60
N VAL A 69 -7.82 -8.41 15.33
CA VAL A 69 -9.01 -8.06 14.55
C VAL A 69 -10.21 -8.91 14.96
N LEU A 70 -10.02 -10.22 15.17
CA LEU A 70 -11.08 -11.11 15.67
C LEU A 70 -11.58 -10.72 17.07
N ASN A 71 -10.73 -10.04 17.86
CA ASN A 71 -11.07 -9.56 19.20
C ASN A 71 -11.45 -8.07 19.23
N ALA A 72 -11.59 -7.42 18.07
CA ALA A 72 -11.87 -6.00 17.95
C ALA A 72 -13.35 -5.74 17.71
N GLN A 73 -13.91 -4.79 18.44
CA GLN A 73 -15.25 -4.27 18.17
C GLN A 73 -15.17 -3.00 17.34
N ILE A 74 -15.88 -2.97 16.21
CA ILE A 74 -15.92 -1.83 15.30
C ILE A 74 -16.28 -0.53 16.03
N HIS A 75 -15.61 0.56 15.67
CA HIS A 75 -15.92 1.88 16.19
C HIS A 75 -17.29 2.36 15.68
N PRO A 76 -18.21 2.88 16.53
CA PRO A 76 -19.55 3.27 16.11
C PRO A 76 -19.60 4.29 14.96
N LEU A 77 -18.68 5.26 14.93
CA LEU A 77 -18.58 6.22 13.82
C LEU A 77 -18.22 5.54 12.49
N VAL A 78 -17.30 4.57 12.53
CA VAL A 78 -16.90 3.82 11.31
C VAL A 78 -18.04 2.92 10.86
N GLN A 79 -18.70 2.21 11.78
CA GLN A 79 -19.90 1.44 11.46
C GLN A 79 -20.99 2.32 10.84
N GLY A 80 -21.21 3.51 11.42
CA GLY A 80 -22.11 4.54 10.89
C GLY A 80 -21.77 4.91 9.44
N PHE A 81 -20.49 5.18 9.13
CA PHE A 81 -20.01 5.46 7.78
C PHE A 81 -20.36 4.34 6.78
N PHE A 82 -20.10 3.08 7.14
CA PHE A 82 -20.41 1.93 6.26
C PHE A 82 -21.92 1.71 6.05
N SER A 83 -22.77 2.27 6.92
CA SER A 83 -24.23 2.24 6.76
C SER A 83 -24.80 3.40 5.94
N LEU A 84 -23.97 4.37 5.55
CA LEU A 84 -24.41 5.46 4.68
C LEU A 84 -24.54 4.95 3.24
N ASP A 85 -25.70 5.22 2.62
CA ASP A 85 -25.84 5.10 1.18
C ASP A 85 -25.20 6.29 0.45
N ASN A 86 -25.07 6.16 -0.87
CA ASN A 86 -24.46 7.20 -1.70
C ASN A 86 -25.27 8.51 -1.69
N ASP A 87 -26.60 8.47 -1.54
CA ASP A 87 -27.42 9.69 -1.51
C ASP A 87 -27.13 10.54 -0.25
N ARG A 88 -26.99 9.90 0.91
CA ARG A 88 -26.61 10.55 2.17
C ARG A 88 -25.18 11.07 2.12
N ILE A 89 -24.26 10.33 1.50
CA ILE A 89 -22.89 10.77 1.25
C ILE A 89 -22.88 12.03 0.38
N ILE A 90 -23.63 12.02 -0.74
CA ILE A 90 -23.74 13.17 -1.66
C ILE A 90 -24.30 14.39 -0.92
N ALA A 91 -25.41 14.22 -0.19
CA ALA A 91 -26.05 15.31 0.55
C ALA A 91 -25.08 15.93 1.57
N ARG A 92 -24.34 15.11 2.33
CA ARG A 92 -23.38 15.62 3.31
C ARG A 92 -22.17 16.28 2.65
N TYR A 93 -21.58 15.66 1.64
CA TYR A 93 -20.38 16.18 0.98
C TYR A 93 -20.64 17.51 0.28
N THR A 94 -21.76 17.62 -0.44
CA THR A 94 -22.12 18.85 -1.17
C THR A 94 -22.52 20.00 -0.24
N HIS A 95 -23.09 19.71 0.93
CA HIS A 95 -23.33 20.72 1.96
C HIS A 95 -22.04 21.35 2.48
N LEU A 96 -21.00 20.54 2.71
CA LEU A 96 -19.69 21.01 3.14
C LEU A 96 -18.85 21.62 2.01
N ASN A 97 -19.18 21.29 0.76
CA ASN A 97 -18.49 21.75 -0.44
C ASN A 97 -19.49 22.39 -1.42
N PRO A 98 -19.98 23.61 -1.15
CA PRO A 98 -21.09 24.21 -1.92
C PRO A 98 -20.77 24.49 -3.40
N LYS A 99 -19.50 24.39 -3.80
CA LYS A 99 -19.07 24.48 -5.21
C LYS A 99 -19.27 23.16 -5.98
N VAL A 100 -19.46 22.04 -5.27
CA VAL A 100 -19.66 20.72 -5.86
C VAL A 100 -21.11 20.56 -6.29
N LYS A 101 -21.31 20.22 -7.57
CA LYS A 101 -22.64 19.95 -8.12
C LYS A 101 -23.11 18.54 -7.70
N PRO A 102 -24.26 18.38 -7.00
CA PRO A 102 -24.74 17.06 -6.57
C PRO A 102 -24.89 16.05 -7.70
N GLU A 103 -25.41 16.47 -8.86
CA GLU A 103 -25.58 15.59 -10.03
C GLU A 103 -24.25 15.05 -10.57
N CYS A 104 -23.18 15.86 -10.52
CA CYS A 104 -21.85 15.41 -10.93
C CYS A 104 -21.33 14.33 -9.98
N LEU A 105 -21.51 14.52 -8.67
CA LEU A 105 -21.09 13.54 -7.68
C LEU A 105 -21.92 12.26 -7.74
N LYS A 106 -23.23 12.37 -8.00
CA LYS A 106 -24.11 11.21 -8.22
C LYS A 106 -23.65 10.38 -9.42
N LYS A 107 -23.42 11.02 -10.57
CA LYS A 107 -22.90 10.34 -11.77
C LYS A 107 -21.57 9.64 -11.49
N LEU A 108 -20.71 10.27 -10.71
CA LEU A 108 -19.41 9.73 -10.32
C LEU A 108 -19.55 8.49 -9.43
N LEU A 109 -20.38 8.55 -8.38
CA LEU A 109 -20.60 7.41 -7.50
C LEU A 109 -21.36 6.26 -8.19
N SER A 110 -22.11 6.53 -9.26
CA SER A 110 -22.74 5.51 -10.09
C SER A 110 -21.83 4.97 -11.21
N TYR A 111 -20.58 5.44 -11.32
CA TYR A 111 -19.65 4.94 -12.34
C TYR A 111 -19.36 3.44 -12.15
N GLN A 112 -19.32 2.71 -13.26
CA GLN A 112 -19.07 1.27 -13.30
C GLN A 112 -17.70 1.03 -13.94
N PRO A 113 -16.67 0.64 -13.17
CA PRO A 113 -15.34 0.39 -13.72
C PRO A 113 -15.32 -0.75 -14.73
N THR A 114 -14.54 -0.58 -15.79
CA THR A 114 -14.35 -1.61 -16.83
C THR A 114 -13.20 -2.54 -16.50
N HIS A 115 -12.09 -2.01 -15.99
CA HIS A 115 -10.85 -2.75 -15.73
C HIS A 115 -10.42 -2.71 -14.26
N PHE A 116 -10.98 -1.80 -13.46
CA PHE A 116 -10.49 -1.53 -12.11
C PHE A 116 -11.60 -1.54 -11.02
N GLN A 117 -12.22 -2.70 -10.83
CA GLN A 117 -13.41 -2.88 -9.98
C GLN A 117 -13.09 -2.83 -8.49
N TRP A 118 -11.95 -3.39 -8.05
CA TRP A 118 -11.58 -3.39 -6.63
C TRP A 118 -10.25 -2.67 -6.40
N ALA A 119 -10.27 -1.62 -5.59
CA ALA A 119 -9.12 -0.75 -5.43
C ALA A 119 -8.94 -0.29 -4.00
N GLY A 120 -7.71 0.13 -3.66
CA GLY A 120 -7.43 0.77 -2.37
C GLY A 120 -6.50 1.96 -2.53
N SER A 121 -6.87 3.10 -1.96
CA SER A 121 -6.02 4.30 -1.95
C SER A 121 -5.44 4.53 -0.57
N ASP A 122 -4.18 4.93 -0.53
CA ASP A 122 -3.50 5.44 0.65
C ASP A 122 -3.65 6.94 0.70
N LEU A 123 -4.18 7.44 1.81
CA LEU A 123 -4.45 8.85 2.00
C LEU A 123 -3.73 9.40 3.22
N PHE A 124 -3.34 10.67 3.13
CA PHE A 124 -2.96 11.47 4.28
C PHE A 124 -4.07 12.46 4.62
N SER A 125 -4.33 12.61 5.93
CA SER A 125 -4.99 13.80 6.45
C SER A 125 -3.95 14.89 6.59
N VAL A 126 -4.10 15.95 5.80
CA VAL A 126 -3.17 17.08 5.75
C VAL A 126 -3.86 18.37 6.09
N THR A 127 -3.07 19.38 6.43
CA THR A 127 -3.50 20.77 6.47
C THR A 127 -2.67 21.62 5.50
N THR A 128 -3.27 22.68 4.98
CA THR A 128 -2.58 23.65 4.13
C THR A 128 -1.98 24.79 4.95
N ALA A 129 -1.19 25.66 4.32
CA ALA A 129 -0.75 26.93 4.91
C ALA A 129 -1.89 27.83 5.41
N SER A 130 -3.09 27.71 4.84
CA SER A 130 -4.28 28.45 5.29
C SER A 130 -5.07 27.73 6.39
N GLY A 131 -4.57 26.61 6.92
CA GLY A 131 -5.23 25.81 7.95
C GLY A 131 -6.37 24.92 7.43
N GLN A 132 -6.50 24.73 6.11
CA GLN A 132 -7.55 23.88 5.55
C GLN A 132 -7.17 22.41 5.69
N ARG A 133 -7.93 21.67 6.50
CA ARG A 133 -7.79 20.21 6.62
C ARG A 133 -8.49 19.48 5.47
N GLN A 134 -7.84 18.46 4.92
CA GLN A 134 -8.37 17.66 3.82
C GLN A 134 -7.66 16.32 3.65
N MET A 135 -8.28 15.41 2.90
CA MET A 135 -7.69 14.14 2.46
C MET A 135 -6.99 14.28 1.11
N ILE A 136 -5.74 13.83 1.01
CA ILE A 136 -5.01 13.74 -0.26
C ILE A 136 -4.61 12.30 -0.55
N VAL A 137 -4.62 11.92 -1.82
CA VAL A 137 -4.21 10.59 -2.30
C VAL A 137 -2.70 10.56 -2.48
N ILE A 138 -2.05 9.55 -1.90
CA ILE A 138 -0.61 9.31 -2.00
C ILE A 138 -0.30 8.25 -3.05
N GLU A 139 -1.09 7.18 -3.06
CA GLU A 139 -1.08 6.13 -4.08
C GLU A 139 -2.42 5.41 -4.14
N THR A 140 -2.70 4.76 -5.28
CA THR A 140 -3.86 3.89 -5.47
C THR A 140 -3.37 2.53 -5.95
N ASN A 141 -3.93 1.46 -5.39
CA ASN A 141 -3.44 0.09 -5.49
C ASN A 141 -4.48 -0.82 -6.16
N SER A 142 -4.07 -1.57 -7.18
CA SER A 142 -4.95 -2.50 -7.93
C SER A 142 -5.07 -3.92 -7.37
N CYS A 143 -4.34 -4.21 -6.30
CA CYS A 143 -4.56 -5.40 -5.48
C CYS A 143 -4.20 -5.03 -4.04
N PRO A 144 -5.09 -4.28 -3.36
CA PRO A 144 -4.84 -3.80 -2.02
C PRO A 144 -4.91 -4.95 -1.00
N SER A 145 -4.13 -4.81 0.07
CA SER A 145 -4.26 -5.62 1.28
C SER A 145 -5.03 -4.82 2.33
N GLY A 146 -5.80 -5.50 3.17
CA GLY A 146 -6.38 -4.95 4.39
C GLY A 146 -7.56 -5.69 4.99
N GLN A 147 -8.13 -6.73 4.37
CA GLN A 147 -9.30 -7.41 4.95
C GLN A 147 -8.96 -8.06 6.29
N LYS A 148 -7.80 -8.72 6.35
CA LYS A 148 -7.19 -9.23 7.60
C LYS A 148 -6.98 -8.19 8.70
N SER A 149 -7.12 -6.89 8.39
CA SER A 149 -6.89 -5.73 9.27
C SER A 149 -8.19 -4.98 9.64
N MET A 150 -9.34 -5.37 9.10
CA MET A 150 -10.61 -4.69 9.32
C MET A 150 -11.50 -5.49 10.27
N PRO A 151 -11.91 -4.92 11.43
CA PRO A 151 -12.91 -5.54 12.29
C PRO A 151 -14.20 -5.84 11.55
N LEU A 152 -14.89 -6.92 11.94
CA LEU A 152 -16.17 -7.29 11.34
C LEU A 152 -17.20 -6.16 11.58
N LEU A 153 -17.95 -5.83 10.53
CA LEU A 153 -19.07 -4.89 10.64
C LEU A 153 -20.29 -5.52 11.33
N SER A 154 -20.39 -6.85 11.25
CA SER A 154 -21.40 -7.69 11.90
C SER A 154 -20.78 -9.02 12.30
N GLU A 155 -20.96 -9.43 13.55
CA GLU A 155 -20.43 -10.68 14.12
C GLU A 155 -21.00 -11.93 13.44
N THR A 156 -22.19 -11.83 12.84
CA THR A 156 -22.84 -12.97 12.14
C THR A 156 -22.27 -13.21 10.74
N ASN A 157 -21.39 -12.33 10.26
CA ASN A 157 -20.74 -12.48 8.96
C ASN A 157 -19.23 -12.69 9.16
N GLU A 158 -18.86 -13.93 9.47
CA GLU A 158 -17.49 -14.34 9.77
C GLU A 158 -16.53 -14.13 8.60
N GLN A 159 -17.02 -14.17 7.36
CA GLN A 159 -16.24 -13.90 6.14
C GLN A 159 -15.96 -12.40 5.92
N GLY A 160 -16.73 -11.53 6.60
CA GLY A 160 -16.52 -10.09 6.63
C GLY A 160 -16.28 -9.45 5.27
N GLY A 161 -15.19 -8.69 5.18
CA GLY A 161 -14.83 -7.95 3.98
C GLY A 161 -14.36 -8.81 2.81
N TYR A 162 -13.91 -10.06 3.04
CA TYR A 162 -13.57 -10.99 1.97
C TYR A 162 -14.79 -11.31 1.10
N ARG A 163 -15.91 -11.67 1.73
CA ARG A 163 -17.19 -11.88 1.04
C ARG A 163 -17.63 -10.64 0.30
N LEU A 164 -17.53 -9.48 0.94
CA LEU A 164 -17.95 -8.23 0.32
C LEU A 164 -17.18 -7.92 -0.97
N VAL A 165 -15.86 -8.18 -1.02
CA VAL A 165 -15.05 -8.02 -2.23
C VAL A 165 -15.50 -8.98 -3.34
N ILE A 166 -15.61 -10.28 -3.04
CA ILE A 166 -16.00 -11.29 -4.03
C ILE A 166 -17.39 -10.98 -4.60
N GLU A 167 -18.35 -10.66 -3.74
CA GLU A 167 -19.73 -10.39 -4.17
C GLU A 167 -19.88 -9.06 -4.92
N SER A 168 -19.12 -8.03 -4.54
CA SER A 168 -19.28 -6.69 -5.11
C SER A 168 -18.41 -6.45 -6.34
N ALA A 169 -17.17 -6.95 -6.36
CA ALA A 169 -16.22 -6.66 -7.42
C ALA A 169 -16.06 -7.81 -8.43
N PHE A 170 -16.10 -9.07 -7.96
CA PHE A 170 -15.75 -10.21 -8.80
C PHE A 170 -16.95 -10.94 -9.40
N ARG A 171 -18.05 -11.07 -8.65
CA ARG A 171 -19.24 -11.87 -9.05
C ARG A 171 -19.75 -11.53 -10.44
N GLU A 172 -19.82 -10.24 -10.79
CA GLU A 172 -20.28 -9.83 -12.13
C GLU A 172 -19.29 -10.26 -13.23
N GLN A 173 -17.99 -10.14 -13.00
CA GLN A 173 -16.97 -10.58 -13.95
C GLN A 173 -16.97 -12.11 -14.09
N LEU A 174 -17.11 -12.82 -12.97
CA LEU A 174 -17.24 -14.26 -12.92
C LEU A 174 -18.42 -14.76 -13.77
N SER A 175 -19.55 -14.04 -13.75
CA SER A 175 -20.73 -14.38 -14.57
C SER A 175 -20.52 -14.21 -16.07
N LYS A 176 -19.50 -13.45 -16.49
CA LYS A 176 -19.11 -13.24 -17.89
C LYS A 176 -18.11 -14.31 -18.38
N ALA A 177 -17.52 -15.09 -17.48
CA ALA A 177 -16.60 -16.17 -17.83
C ALA A 177 -17.35 -17.35 -18.45
N GLN A 178 -16.85 -17.89 -19.55
CA GLN A 178 -17.41 -19.07 -20.20
C GLN A 178 -17.17 -20.31 -19.33
N ALA A 179 -18.24 -21.01 -18.95
CA ALA A 179 -18.19 -22.10 -17.96
C ALA A 179 -17.36 -23.31 -18.43
N ASP A 180 -17.35 -23.58 -19.74
CA ASP A 180 -16.62 -24.67 -20.39
C ASP A 180 -15.11 -24.42 -20.50
N LEU A 181 -14.64 -23.19 -20.27
CA LEU A 181 -13.20 -22.87 -20.27
C LEU A 181 -12.43 -23.37 -19.04
N GLY A 182 -13.10 -23.92 -18.02
CA GLY A 182 -12.42 -24.57 -16.89
C GLY A 182 -12.82 -24.06 -15.51
N GLY A 183 -11.93 -24.27 -14.53
CA GLY A 183 -12.19 -24.02 -13.11
C GLY A 183 -11.89 -22.59 -12.66
N LEU A 184 -11.85 -22.40 -11.35
CA LEU A 184 -11.53 -21.13 -10.69
C LEU A 184 -10.18 -21.17 -10.01
N ALA A 185 -9.51 -20.02 -9.97
CA ALA A 185 -8.25 -19.89 -9.24
C ALA A 185 -8.13 -18.57 -8.47
N VAL A 186 -7.36 -18.64 -7.38
CA VAL A 186 -6.70 -17.50 -6.73
C VAL A 186 -5.19 -17.69 -6.89
N ILE A 187 -4.56 -16.78 -7.62
CA ILE A 187 -3.11 -16.78 -7.82
C ILE A 187 -2.48 -15.67 -6.99
N TYR A 188 -1.45 -15.98 -6.20
CA TYR A 188 -0.79 -15.02 -5.33
C TYR A 188 0.74 -15.15 -5.32
N ASP A 189 1.45 -14.10 -4.93
CA ASP A 189 2.92 -14.12 -4.78
C ASP A 189 3.39 -13.85 -3.34
N LYS A 190 2.47 -13.42 -2.48
CA LYS A 190 2.71 -13.25 -1.04
C LYS A 190 1.39 -13.21 -0.30
N ASN A 191 1.47 -13.12 1.03
CA ASN A 191 0.34 -12.84 1.91
C ASN A 191 -0.76 -13.92 1.84
N VAL A 192 -0.37 -15.19 2.01
CA VAL A 192 -1.28 -16.33 1.98
C VAL A 192 -2.48 -16.17 2.91
N MET A 193 -2.34 -15.54 4.09
CA MET A 193 -3.44 -15.25 5.01
C MET A 193 -4.62 -14.54 4.31
N GLU A 194 -4.31 -13.59 3.44
CA GLU A 194 -5.33 -12.82 2.72
C GLU A 194 -5.79 -13.53 1.44
N SER A 195 -4.84 -14.08 0.67
CA SER A 195 -5.14 -14.80 -0.57
C SER A 195 -5.98 -16.07 -0.33
N SER A 196 -5.71 -16.83 0.73
CA SER A 196 -6.49 -18.02 1.08
C SER A 196 -7.91 -17.67 1.53
N GLY A 197 -8.09 -16.53 2.21
CA GLY A 197 -9.42 -16.03 2.59
C GLY A 197 -10.27 -15.72 1.36
N TYR A 198 -9.69 -15.11 0.32
CA TYR A 198 -10.40 -14.92 -0.95
C TYR A 198 -10.72 -16.24 -1.65
N ALA A 199 -9.83 -17.23 -1.61
CA ALA A 199 -10.08 -18.54 -2.22
C ALA A 199 -11.24 -19.28 -1.55
N ALA A 200 -11.25 -19.33 -0.22
CA ALA A 200 -12.32 -19.97 0.55
C ALA A 200 -13.67 -19.29 0.34
N VAL A 201 -13.70 -17.94 0.38
CA VAL A 201 -14.93 -17.19 0.09
C VAL A 201 -15.37 -17.34 -1.36
N LEU A 202 -14.45 -17.37 -2.32
CA LEU A 202 -14.80 -17.59 -3.71
C LEU A 202 -15.43 -18.96 -3.91
N ALA A 203 -14.92 -20.00 -3.24
CA ALA A 203 -15.52 -21.33 -3.29
C ALA A 203 -16.96 -21.32 -2.76
N ASP A 204 -17.22 -20.64 -1.65
CA ASP A 204 -18.56 -20.48 -1.10
C ASP A 204 -19.49 -19.65 -1.98
N VAL A 205 -19.01 -18.58 -2.59
CA VAL A 205 -19.86 -17.72 -3.44
C VAL A 205 -20.14 -18.36 -4.79
N ALA A 206 -19.17 -19.06 -5.38
CA ALA A 206 -19.31 -19.73 -6.66
C ALA A 206 -19.97 -21.11 -6.55
N GLN A 207 -19.97 -21.72 -5.36
CA GLN A 207 -20.40 -23.10 -5.14
C GLN A 207 -19.57 -24.10 -5.98
N GLU A 208 -18.27 -23.83 -6.12
CA GLU A 208 -17.30 -24.58 -6.92
C GLU A 208 -15.95 -24.66 -6.18
N ASP A 209 -15.15 -25.67 -6.45
CA ASP A 209 -13.79 -25.73 -5.93
C ASP A 209 -12.89 -24.67 -6.59
N VAL A 210 -11.96 -24.12 -5.81
CA VAL A 210 -11.05 -23.05 -6.23
C VAL A 210 -9.59 -23.46 -6.02
N TRP A 211 -8.77 -23.34 -7.05
CA TRP A 211 -7.33 -23.53 -6.94
C TRP A 211 -6.68 -22.34 -6.24
N LEU A 212 -5.97 -22.58 -5.14
CA LEU A 212 -5.10 -21.61 -4.48
C LEU A 212 -3.65 -21.92 -4.84
N VAL A 213 -3.01 -21.02 -5.60
CA VAL A 213 -1.69 -21.27 -6.21
C VAL A 213 -0.74 -20.11 -5.97
N GLU A 214 0.44 -20.43 -5.46
CA GLU A 214 1.54 -19.47 -5.37
C GLU A 214 2.27 -19.37 -6.72
N TRP A 215 2.58 -18.14 -7.14
CA TRP A 215 3.41 -17.90 -8.30
C TRP A 215 4.34 -16.73 -7.99
N ASN A 216 5.63 -17.01 -7.83
CA ASN A 216 6.68 -16.03 -7.59
C ASN A 216 7.35 -15.58 -8.91
N THR A 217 7.95 -14.39 -8.93
CA THR A 217 8.50 -13.80 -10.18
C THR A 217 9.66 -14.60 -10.78
N HIS A 218 10.42 -15.33 -9.97
CA HIS A 218 11.61 -16.09 -10.38
C HIS A 218 11.45 -17.60 -10.17
N ASP A 219 10.20 -18.07 -10.12
CA ASP A 219 9.93 -19.50 -10.04
C ASP A 219 10.30 -20.17 -11.37
N PRO A 220 11.29 -21.06 -11.41
CA PRO A 220 11.71 -21.73 -12.64
C PRO A 220 10.74 -22.83 -13.09
N ASP A 221 9.87 -23.32 -12.19
CA ASP A 221 8.89 -24.35 -12.48
C ASP A 221 7.53 -24.03 -11.81
N PRO A 222 6.88 -22.93 -12.24
CA PRO A 222 5.64 -22.50 -11.61
C PRO A 222 4.51 -23.49 -11.89
N HIS A 223 3.63 -23.66 -10.91
CA HIS A 223 2.39 -24.43 -11.07
C HIS A 223 1.32 -23.72 -11.88
N VAL A 224 1.70 -22.67 -12.62
CA VAL A 224 0.83 -21.82 -13.40
C VAL A 224 1.49 -21.54 -14.74
N LYS A 225 0.73 -21.62 -15.83
CA LYS A 225 1.17 -21.21 -17.16
C LYS A 225 0.04 -20.61 -17.99
N TRP A 226 0.41 -19.78 -18.94
CA TRP A 226 -0.47 -19.37 -20.04
C TRP A 226 -0.16 -20.23 -21.27
N LEU A 227 -1.20 -20.59 -22.03
CA LEU A 227 -1.04 -21.17 -23.36
C LEU A 227 -1.42 -20.14 -24.43
N ASP A 228 -1.05 -20.41 -25.68
CA ASP A 228 -1.25 -19.51 -26.83
C ASP A 228 -2.72 -19.17 -27.11
N ASP A 229 -3.65 -19.95 -26.56
CA ASP A 229 -5.08 -19.69 -26.65
C ASP A 229 -5.57 -18.59 -25.69
N GLY A 230 -4.69 -18.04 -24.84
CA GLY A 230 -5.01 -17.01 -23.85
C GLY A 230 -5.72 -17.56 -22.61
N ILE A 231 -5.66 -18.87 -22.37
CA ILE A 231 -6.22 -19.53 -21.18
C ILE A 231 -5.11 -19.82 -20.17
N LEU A 232 -5.42 -19.56 -18.91
CA LEU A 232 -4.59 -19.86 -17.76
C LEU A 232 -4.75 -21.33 -17.36
N TYR A 233 -3.65 -22.01 -17.06
CA TYR A 233 -3.64 -23.39 -16.56
C TYR A 233 -2.93 -23.50 -15.21
N VAL A 234 -3.45 -24.37 -14.35
CA VAL A 234 -2.89 -24.70 -13.04
C VAL A 234 -2.51 -26.18 -12.98
N ARG A 235 -1.31 -26.49 -12.48
CA ARG A 235 -0.79 -27.85 -12.28
C ARG A 235 -1.29 -28.41 -10.95
N SER A 236 -1.85 -29.62 -10.92
CA SER A 236 -2.19 -30.29 -9.66
C SER A 236 -0.94 -30.88 -8.98
N SER A 237 -0.96 -31.03 -7.65
CA SER A 237 0.15 -31.63 -6.89
C SER A 237 0.03 -33.15 -6.72
N ASN A 238 -1.04 -33.76 -7.22
CA ASN A 238 -1.34 -35.17 -7.03
C ASN A 238 -0.87 -35.96 -8.25
N THR A 239 0.36 -36.49 -8.21
CA THR A 239 0.89 -37.35 -9.26
C THR A 239 0.91 -38.79 -8.76
N THR A 240 -0.23 -39.48 -8.90
CA THR A 240 -0.21 -40.95 -9.03
C THR A 240 0.21 -41.40 -10.43
N ASP A 241 0.25 -40.46 -11.38
CA ASP A 241 0.67 -40.67 -12.78
C ASP A 241 2.06 -40.07 -13.04
N ASP A 242 2.79 -40.61 -14.03
CA ASP A 242 4.15 -40.19 -14.40
C ASP A 242 4.22 -38.75 -14.99
N GLU A 243 3.08 -38.09 -15.28
CA GLU A 243 3.04 -36.72 -15.80
C GLU A 243 2.12 -35.77 -15.01
N PRO A 244 2.50 -34.49 -14.86
CA PRO A 244 1.70 -33.49 -14.15
C PRO A 244 0.41 -33.10 -14.91
N GLN A 245 -0.74 -33.22 -14.24
CA GLN A 245 -2.03 -32.82 -14.80
C GLN A 245 -2.21 -31.28 -14.73
N TRP A 246 -2.59 -30.69 -15.86
CA TRP A 246 -2.87 -29.26 -15.97
C TRP A 246 -4.38 -29.00 -16.16
N HIS A 247 -4.94 -28.11 -15.36
CA HIS A 247 -6.36 -27.76 -15.36
C HIS A 247 -6.56 -26.34 -15.92
N PRO A 248 -7.44 -26.15 -16.91
CA PRO A 248 -7.73 -24.82 -17.44
C PRO A 248 -8.56 -24.01 -16.43
N ILE A 249 -8.41 -22.68 -16.45
CA ILE A 249 -9.06 -21.75 -15.53
C ILE A 249 -9.85 -20.71 -16.33
N ARG A 250 -11.17 -20.67 -16.12
CA ARG A 250 -12.06 -19.70 -16.78
C ARG A 250 -12.05 -18.32 -16.11
N ALA A 251 -11.81 -18.28 -14.81
CA ALA A 251 -11.73 -17.03 -14.06
C ALA A 251 -10.73 -17.11 -12.90
N CYS A 252 -9.95 -16.05 -12.75
CA CYS A 252 -8.87 -15.93 -11.76
C CYS A 252 -9.05 -14.65 -10.92
N PHE A 253 -9.14 -14.82 -9.60
CA PHE A 253 -8.92 -13.73 -8.66
C PHE A 253 -7.40 -13.55 -8.50
N ARG A 254 -6.86 -12.49 -9.09
CA ARG A 254 -5.41 -12.25 -9.09
C ARG A 254 -4.99 -11.48 -7.84
N TYR A 255 -4.20 -12.11 -7.00
CA TYR A 255 -3.50 -11.52 -5.87
C TYR A 255 -1.97 -11.43 -6.09
N LEU A 256 -1.54 -11.19 -7.33
CA LEU A 256 -0.14 -10.93 -7.66
C LEU A 256 0.20 -9.45 -7.46
N THR A 257 1.21 -9.21 -6.63
CA THR A 257 1.60 -7.86 -6.21
C THR A 257 2.88 -7.37 -6.88
N GLN A 258 3.84 -8.24 -7.14
CA GLN A 258 5.17 -7.93 -7.62
C GLN A 258 5.23 -8.10 -9.14
N LYS A 259 5.37 -6.99 -9.86
CA LYS A 259 5.50 -6.93 -11.33
C LYS A 259 4.53 -7.86 -12.09
N PRO A 260 3.21 -7.87 -11.80
CA PRO A 260 2.30 -8.85 -12.39
C PRO A 260 2.25 -8.83 -13.93
N TRP A 261 2.58 -7.70 -14.55
CA TRP A 261 2.64 -7.51 -16.01
C TRP A 261 3.70 -8.35 -16.73
N ASN A 262 4.65 -8.94 -16.00
CA ASN A 262 5.67 -9.80 -16.59
C ASN A 262 5.26 -11.28 -16.62
N ARG A 263 4.09 -11.61 -16.06
CA ARG A 263 3.57 -12.98 -15.96
C ARG A 263 2.13 -13.12 -16.45
N PHE A 264 1.33 -12.07 -16.36
CA PHE A 264 -0.04 -12.06 -16.87
C PHE A 264 -0.12 -11.22 -18.16
N PRO A 265 -0.63 -11.80 -19.25
CA PRO A 265 -0.92 -11.06 -20.47
C PRO A 265 -1.93 -9.93 -20.23
N LEU A 266 -1.92 -8.93 -21.11
CA LEU A 266 -2.86 -7.81 -21.11
C LEU A 266 -4.22 -8.19 -21.70
N CYS A 267 -4.24 -9.19 -22.57
CA CYS A 267 -5.44 -9.73 -23.20
C CYS A 267 -5.51 -11.23 -22.92
N THR A 268 -6.59 -11.69 -22.29
CA THR A 268 -6.76 -13.10 -21.89
C THR A 268 -8.19 -13.55 -22.19
N LYS A 269 -8.38 -14.85 -22.42
CA LYS A 269 -9.73 -15.47 -22.44
C LYS A 269 -10.20 -15.79 -21.03
N THR A 270 -9.28 -16.19 -20.14
CA THR A 270 -9.54 -16.27 -18.70
C THR A 270 -9.91 -14.88 -18.19
N VAL A 271 -11.03 -14.75 -17.47
CA VAL A 271 -11.40 -13.51 -16.80
C VAL A 271 -10.47 -13.28 -15.59
N VAL A 272 -9.81 -12.12 -15.50
CA VAL A 272 -8.85 -11.83 -14.43
C VAL A 272 -9.27 -10.58 -13.67
N MET A 273 -9.49 -10.68 -12.36
CA MET A 273 -9.79 -9.50 -11.53
C MET A 273 -8.60 -9.08 -10.66
N ASN A 274 -8.17 -7.81 -10.67
CA ASN A 274 -8.42 -6.81 -11.73
C ASN A 274 -7.53 -7.09 -12.93
N ASP A 275 -7.94 -6.61 -14.10
CA ASP A 275 -7.14 -6.65 -15.33
C ASP A 275 -5.76 -6.04 -15.11
N ILE A 276 -4.75 -6.59 -15.82
CA ILE A 276 -3.37 -6.12 -15.72
C ILE A 276 -3.21 -4.67 -16.15
N ILE A 277 -4.02 -4.22 -17.10
CA ILE A 277 -3.98 -2.82 -17.54
C ILE A 277 -4.20 -1.85 -16.37
N SER A 278 -5.05 -2.18 -15.39
CA SER A 278 -5.26 -1.33 -14.21
C SER A 278 -3.99 -1.13 -13.38
N CYS A 279 -3.08 -2.11 -13.39
CA CYS A 279 -1.76 -1.99 -12.75
C CYS A 279 -0.91 -0.95 -13.49
N LEU A 280 -0.82 -1.08 -14.82
CA LEU A 280 0.01 -0.23 -15.68
C LEU A 280 -0.53 1.20 -15.79
N ALA A 281 -1.86 1.37 -15.83
CA ALA A 281 -2.55 2.66 -15.96
C ALA A 281 -2.48 3.53 -14.70
N GLY A 282 -2.07 2.98 -13.56
CA GLY A 282 -1.81 3.75 -12.35
C GLY A 282 -1.92 2.96 -11.05
N GLY A 283 -2.65 1.84 -11.04
CA GLY A 283 -2.88 1.04 -9.84
C GLY A 283 -1.64 0.36 -9.25
N ARG A 284 -0.54 0.29 -10.01
CA ARG A 284 0.80 -0.11 -9.54
C ARG A 284 1.93 0.69 -10.20
N ASN A 285 1.57 1.72 -10.95
CA ASN A 285 2.50 2.56 -11.71
C ASN A 285 2.27 4.01 -11.31
N LYS A 286 3.08 4.51 -10.37
CA LYS A 286 2.90 5.85 -9.78
C LYS A 286 3.03 6.97 -10.81
N MET A 287 3.80 6.75 -11.87
CA MET A 287 3.98 7.71 -12.95
C MET A 287 2.71 7.84 -13.79
N MET A 288 2.10 6.71 -14.15
CA MET A 288 0.83 6.70 -14.88
C MET A 288 -0.33 7.19 -14.03
N ALA A 289 -0.33 6.89 -12.72
CA ALA A 289 -1.33 7.40 -11.79
C ALA A 289 -1.37 8.94 -11.79
N ALA A 290 -0.21 9.59 -11.69
CA ALA A 290 -0.14 11.06 -11.74
C ALA A 290 -0.73 11.63 -13.03
N ARG A 291 -0.42 11.03 -14.19
CA ARG A 291 -1.00 11.44 -15.48
C ARG A 291 -2.50 11.19 -15.58
N ALA A 292 -2.98 10.05 -15.08
CA ALA A 292 -4.40 9.72 -15.03
C ALA A 292 -5.15 10.75 -14.19
N TYR A 293 -4.60 11.14 -13.05
CA TYR A 293 -5.19 12.15 -12.17
C TYR A 293 -5.23 13.52 -12.83
N ASP A 294 -4.15 13.95 -13.49
CA ASP A 294 -4.10 15.23 -14.20
C ASP A 294 -5.12 15.30 -15.33
N PHE A 295 -5.24 14.25 -16.15
CA PHE A 295 -6.24 14.18 -17.22
C PHE A 295 -7.65 14.24 -16.66
N TYR A 296 -7.96 13.46 -15.62
CA TYR A 296 -9.31 13.46 -15.06
C TYR A 296 -9.64 14.77 -14.33
N ASN A 297 -8.68 15.37 -13.61
CA ASN A 297 -8.83 16.69 -13.02
C ASN A 297 -9.11 17.78 -14.07
N ALA A 298 -8.49 17.69 -15.25
CA ALA A 298 -8.77 18.58 -16.37
C ALA A 298 -10.21 18.45 -16.89
N GLU A 299 -10.75 17.23 -16.92
CA GLU A 299 -12.15 16.96 -17.27
C GLU A 299 -13.14 17.43 -16.19
N LEU A 300 -12.76 17.36 -14.92
CA LEU A 300 -13.59 17.77 -13.78
C LEU A 300 -13.62 19.28 -13.54
N ARG A 301 -12.86 20.09 -14.31
CA ARG A 301 -12.84 21.54 -14.15
C ARG A 301 -14.25 22.14 -14.18
N GLY A 302 -14.53 23.02 -13.21
CA GLY A 302 -15.84 23.67 -13.07
C GLY A 302 -16.92 22.83 -12.38
N THR A 303 -16.62 21.60 -11.95
CA THR A 303 -17.55 20.76 -11.16
C THR A 303 -17.41 20.97 -9.65
N GLY A 304 -16.30 21.57 -9.21
CA GLY A 304 -15.92 21.67 -7.79
C GLY A 304 -15.19 20.44 -7.24
N LEU A 305 -15.07 19.37 -8.03
CA LEU A 305 -14.36 18.14 -7.67
C LEU A 305 -12.94 18.14 -8.25
N ALA A 306 -12.01 17.57 -7.50
CA ALA A 306 -10.66 17.26 -7.96
C ALA A 306 -10.06 16.14 -7.10
N ILE A 307 -9.23 15.31 -7.72
CA ILE A 307 -8.27 14.46 -7.03
C ILE A 307 -7.19 15.37 -6.48
N ARG A 308 -6.96 15.29 -5.18
CA ARG A 308 -5.92 16.05 -4.49
C ARG A 308 -4.75 15.13 -4.21
N THR A 309 -3.60 15.48 -4.73
CA THR A 309 -2.34 14.78 -4.50
C THR A 309 -1.24 15.77 -4.14
N PRO A 310 -0.14 15.32 -3.51
CA PRO A 310 1.08 16.10 -3.50
C PRO A 310 1.58 16.37 -4.94
N GLU A 311 2.27 17.49 -5.17
CA GLU A 311 2.85 17.80 -6.48
C GLU A 311 3.83 16.70 -6.87
N THR A 312 3.71 16.16 -8.08
CA THR A 312 4.51 15.03 -8.55
C THR A 312 5.09 15.35 -9.92
N ILE A 313 6.41 15.30 -10.03
CA ILE A 313 7.15 15.44 -11.28
C ILE A 313 7.44 14.05 -11.84
N ASN A 314 7.00 13.81 -13.08
CA ASN A 314 7.10 12.53 -13.76
C ASN A 314 8.31 12.46 -14.69
N ASN A 315 8.65 11.24 -15.15
CA ASN A 315 9.72 10.98 -16.13
C ASN A 315 11.12 11.48 -15.73
N VAL A 316 11.39 11.62 -14.43
CA VAL A 316 12.65 12.23 -13.98
C VAL A 316 13.80 11.24 -14.17
N THR A 317 14.86 11.68 -14.83
CA THR A 317 16.12 10.92 -14.96
C THR A 317 17.05 11.20 -13.78
N MET A 318 18.02 10.31 -13.55
CA MET A 318 18.99 10.44 -12.45
C MET A 318 19.67 11.81 -12.41
N GLY A 319 20.04 12.37 -13.57
CA GLY A 319 20.71 13.67 -13.68
C GLY A 319 19.84 14.88 -13.30
N GLU A 320 18.52 14.74 -13.34
CA GLU A 320 17.56 15.83 -13.07
C GLU A 320 17.08 15.87 -11.62
N ILE A 321 17.27 14.78 -10.86
CA ILE A 321 16.75 14.62 -9.49
C ILE A 321 17.16 15.78 -8.58
N SER A 322 18.44 16.14 -8.57
CA SER A 322 18.96 17.22 -7.72
C SER A 322 18.33 18.58 -8.02
N LEU A 323 17.99 18.84 -9.30
CA LEU A 323 17.35 20.09 -9.72
C LEU A 323 15.92 20.17 -9.17
N TRP A 324 15.16 19.08 -9.30
CA TRP A 324 13.78 19.04 -8.82
C TRP A 324 13.68 19.14 -7.30
N ILE A 325 14.54 18.43 -6.56
CA ILE A 325 14.61 18.54 -5.09
C ILE A 325 14.90 19.98 -4.68
N LYS A 326 15.87 20.63 -5.33
CA LYS A 326 16.19 22.05 -5.06
C LYS A 326 14.99 22.96 -5.35
N SER A 327 14.28 22.71 -6.45
CA SER A 327 13.07 23.49 -6.79
C SER A 327 11.94 23.35 -5.77
N MET A 328 11.89 22.21 -5.05
CA MET A 328 10.92 21.93 -3.98
C MET A 328 11.36 22.45 -2.60
N GLY A 329 12.40 23.29 -2.52
CA GLY A 329 12.92 23.81 -1.26
C GLY A 329 13.89 22.88 -0.54
N GLY A 330 14.44 21.87 -1.23
CA GLY A 330 15.48 20.98 -0.72
C GLY A 330 14.98 19.66 -0.14
N HIS A 331 13.66 19.50 0.04
CA HIS A 331 13.07 18.25 0.51
C HIS A 331 12.11 17.68 -0.52
N ALA A 332 12.10 16.36 -0.69
CA ALA A 332 11.18 15.65 -1.57
C ALA A 332 11.09 14.17 -1.20
N VAL A 333 10.18 13.45 -1.85
CA VAL A 333 10.12 11.99 -1.85
C VAL A 333 10.44 11.50 -3.26
N LEU A 334 11.51 10.72 -3.40
CA LEU A 334 11.82 10.01 -4.63
C LEU A 334 11.15 8.66 -4.61
N LYS A 335 10.54 8.26 -5.74
CA LYS A 335 9.94 6.93 -5.85
C LYS A 335 10.33 6.26 -7.16
N VAL A 336 10.69 4.98 -7.06
CA VAL A 336 10.68 4.04 -8.18
C VAL A 336 9.20 3.78 -8.53
N PRO A 337 8.76 4.11 -9.76
CA PRO A 337 7.33 4.20 -10.06
C PRO A 337 6.57 2.88 -9.93
N TYR A 338 7.24 1.75 -10.16
CA TYR A 338 6.64 0.43 -10.31
C TYR A 338 6.77 -0.46 -9.05
N SER A 339 7.50 0.02 -8.04
CA SER A 339 7.71 -0.71 -6.78
C SER A 339 6.50 -0.63 -5.85
N ASN A 340 6.36 -1.60 -4.93
CA ASN A 340 5.23 -1.70 -4.01
C ASN A 340 5.67 -1.88 -2.53
N ALA A 341 4.72 -1.78 -1.60
CA ALA A 341 4.93 -2.04 -0.17
C ALA A 341 6.03 -1.19 0.48
N GLY A 342 6.18 0.06 0.04
CA GLY A 342 7.20 0.98 0.53
C GLY A 342 8.61 0.77 -0.02
N GLN A 343 8.81 -0.24 -0.86
CA GLN A 343 10.09 -0.44 -1.55
C GLN A 343 10.27 0.63 -2.63
N GLY A 344 11.51 1.09 -2.79
CA GLY A 344 11.86 2.13 -3.75
C GLY A 344 11.18 3.47 -3.45
N VAL A 345 10.97 3.80 -2.17
CA VAL A 345 10.51 5.11 -1.71
C VAL A 345 11.57 5.69 -0.80
N TYR A 346 12.07 6.88 -1.14
CA TYR A 346 13.19 7.53 -0.46
C TYR A 346 12.77 8.92 -0.04
N THR A 347 12.80 9.19 1.26
CA THR A 347 12.62 10.53 1.80
C THR A 347 13.94 11.25 1.73
N ILE A 348 13.97 12.37 1.01
CA ILE A 348 15.17 13.19 0.85
C ILE A 348 14.97 14.48 1.61
N THR A 349 15.70 14.61 2.71
CA THR A 349 15.72 15.78 3.58
C THR A 349 17.12 16.34 3.79
N ASN A 350 18.15 15.58 3.41
CA ASN A 350 19.54 15.98 3.51
C ASN A 350 20.39 15.33 2.41
N LYS A 351 21.63 15.81 2.28
CA LYS A 351 22.57 15.34 1.26
C LYS A 351 22.94 13.86 1.42
N THR A 352 23.05 13.35 2.65
CA THR A 352 23.42 11.95 2.88
C THR A 352 22.37 10.99 2.32
N GLU A 353 21.08 11.26 2.55
CA GLU A 353 19.99 10.47 1.98
C GLU A 353 20.02 10.48 0.43
N LEU A 354 20.27 11.65 -0.16
CA LEU A 354 20.39 11.79 -1.60
C LEU A 354 21.63 11.05 -2.17
N ASP A 355 22.79 11.20 -1.52
CA ASP A 355 24.02 10.51 -1.92
C ASP A 355 23.90 9.00 -1.76
N ASN A 356 23.12 8.51 -0.79
CA ASN A 356 22.83 7.08 -0.63
C ASN A 356 21.97 6.57 -1.78
N PHE A 357 20.91 7.30 -2.12
CA PHE A 357 20.07 6.98 -3.28
C PHE A 357 20.88 6.87 -4.58
N PHE A 358 21.81 7.81 -4.83
CA PHE A 358 22.66 7.79 -6.03
C PHE A 358 23.68 6.64 -6.07
N LYS A 359 24.00 6.02 -4.93
CA LYS A 359 24.92 4.87 -4.86
C LYS A 359 24.22 3.53 -5.06
N GLU A 360 22.89 3.50 -4.94
CA GLU A 360 22.12 2.29 -5.19
C GLU A 360 22.09 1.97 -6.68
N ASP A 361 22.03 0.67 -6.98
CA ASP A 361 21.83 0.18 -8.33
C ASP A 361 20.33 0.16 -8.63
N HIS A 362 19.92 0.89 -9.67
CA HIS A 362 18.51 1.06 -10.03
C HIS A 362 18.23 0.34 -11.33
N HIS A 363 17.30 -0.62 -11.30
CA HIS A 363 16.86 -1.37 -12.47
C HIS A 363 16.11 -0.52 -13.50
N TYR A 364 15.45 0.55 -13.06
CA TYR A 364 14.67 1.44 -13.93
C TYR A 364 15.34 2.81 -14.04
N ASP A 365 15.21 3.44 -15.22
CA ASP A 365 15.86 4.72 -15.53
C ASP A 365 14.99 5.94 -15.23
N LYS A 366 13.69 5.72 -14.94
CA LYS A 366 12.73 6.79 -14.68
C LYS A 366 12.22 6.74 -13.26
N PHE A 367 12.20 7.91 -12.64
CA PHE A 367 11.73 8.13 -11.28
C PHE A 367 10.57 9.14 -11.28
N ILE A 368 9.88 9.20 -10.13
CA ILE A 368 9.04 10.35 -9.80
C ILE A 368 9.63 11.11 -8.61
N VAL A 369 9.55 12.43 -8.67
CA VAL A 369 9.88 13.33 -7.55
C VAL A 369 8.58 13.92 -7.05
N GLN A 370 8.18 13.56 -5.84
CA GLN A 370 6.93 14.02 -5.24
C GLN A 370 7.22 14.97 -4.08
N SER A 371 6.41 16.01 -3.92
CA SER A 371 6.50 16.93 -2.79
C SER A 371 6.30 16.16 -1.47
N LEU A 372 7.24 16.32 -0.56
CA LEU A 372 7.24 15.72 0.77
C LEU A 372 6.19 16.39 1.66
N VAL A 373 5.35 15.56 2.28
CA VAL A 373 4.36 15.95 3.28
C VAL A 373 4.89 15.55 4.65
N GLY A 374 5.48 16.51 5.36
CA GLY A 374 6.12 16.31 6.66
C GLY A 374 5.58 17.27 7.71
N ASN A 375 6.47 17.74 8.59
CA ASN A 375 6.13 18.84 9.49
C ASN A 375 6.06 20.18 8.73
N ALA A 376 5.35 21.16 9.28
CA ALA A 376 5.29 22.51 8.70
C ALA A 376 6.65 23.17 8.50
N SER A 377 7.64 22.87 9.34
CA SER A 377 8.99 23.44 9.26
C SER A 377 9.88 22.83 8.18
N TRP A 378 9.52 21.67 7.61
CA TRP A 378 10.38 20.96 6.65
C TRP A 378 9.62 20.20 5.56
N SER A 379 8.35 20.55 5.29
CA SER A 379 7.64 20.05 4.09
C SER A 379 8.14 20.76 2.83
N SER A 380 7.96 20.12 1.66
CA SER A 380 8.34 20.71 0.38
C SER A 380 7.59 22.02 0.11
N VAL A 381 8.23 22.92 -0.63
CA VAL A 381 7.63 24.13 -1.18
C VAL A 381 7.17 23.81 -2.61
N THR A 382 5.88 24.03 -2.92
CA THR A 382 5.35 23.79 -4.27
C THR A 382 4.64 25.02 -4.82
N ARG A 383 4.34 25.03 -6.12
CA ARG A 383 3.61 26.12 -6.79
C ARG A 383 2.18 26.27 -6.26
N ASN A 384 1.58 25.17 -5.83
CA ASN A 384 0.18 25.11 -5.40
C ASN A 384 0.02 25.21 -3.87
N GLY A 385 1.09 25.56 -3.15
CA GLY A 385 1.11 25.66 -1.70
C GLY A 385 1.85 24.50 -1.03
N GLN A 386 1.63 24.32 0.27
CA GLN A 386 2.29 23.27 1.05
C GLN A 386 1.25 22.44 1.78
N TYR A 387 1.54 21.14 1.89
CA TYR A 387 0.80 20.22 2.73
C TYR A 387 1.63 19.84 3.94
N TYR A 388 1.02 19.91 5.11
CA TYR A 388 1.61 19.48 6.36
C TYR A 388 0.81 18.31 6.91
N HIS A 389 1.51 17.32 7.44
CA HIS A 389 0.85 16.14 7.99
C HIS A 389 0.11 16.51 9.30
N VAL A 390 -1.18 16.18 9.39
CA VAL A 390 -1.95 16.38 10.66
C VAL A 390 -1.44 15.41 11.72
N GLY A 391 -1.26 14.15 11.31
CA GLY A 391 -0.72 13.08 12.16
C GLY A 391 -1.74 12.57 13.17
N THR A 392 -1.29 11.65 14.02
CA THR A 392 -2.13 11.12 15.11
C THR A 392 -2.41 12.18 16.18
N ILE A 393 -3.49 12.00 16.94
CA ILE A 393 -3.66 12.72 18.21
C ILE A 393 -2.41 12.50 19.07
N PRO A 394 -1.83 13.55 19.68
CA PRO A 394 -0.65 13.41 20.52
C PRO A 394 -0.88 12.39 21.64
N ASN A 395 0.09 11.51 21.84
CA ASN A 395 0.05 10.56 22.95
C ASN A 395 0.39 11.24 24.30
N LYS A 396 0.43 10.47 25.40
CA LYS A 396 0.77 10.99 26.74
C LYS A 396 2.17 11.62 26.86
N LYS A 397 3.06 11.41 25.87
CA LYS A 397 4.38 12.03 25.76
C LYS A 397 4.39 13.24 24.83
N ASN A 398 3.22 13.72 24.40
CA ASN A 398 3.02 14.77 23.40
C ASN A 398 3.64 14.45 22.03
N ASN A 399 3.80 13.16 21.72
CA ASN A 399 4.29 12.73 20.42
C ASN A 399 3.14 12.54 19.45
N THR A 400 3.24 13.18 18.29
CA THR A 400 2.42 12.94 17.10
C THR A 400 3.19 12.06 16.13
N PHE A 401 2.52 11.15 15.45
CA PHE A 401 3.10 10.28 14.44
C PHE A 401 2.49 10.57 13.08
N VAL A 402 3.27 10.44 12.01
CA VAL A 402 2.70 10.34 10.67
C VAL A 402 1.82 9.10 10.62
N SER A 403 0.66 9.24 9.99
CA SER A 403 -0.28 8.17 9.83
C SER A 403 -0.95 8.29 8.47
N ASP A 404 -0.97 7.19 7.73
CA ASP A 404 -1.87 7.07 6.59
C ASP A 404 -3.14 6.34 6.98
N PHE A 405 -4.06 6.41 6.03
CA PHE A 405 -5.36 5.81 6.10
C PHE A 405 -5.65 5.19 4.75
N ARG A 406 -5.84 3.87 4.70
CA ARG A 406 -6.20 3.16 3.48
C ARG A 406 -7.71 3.01 3.42
N VAL A 407 -8.29 3.46 2.30
CA VAL A 407 -9.70 3.20 1.97
C VAL A 407 -9.74 2.29 0.76
N MET A 408 -10.47 1.19 0.88
CA MET A 408 -10.80 0.31 -0.24
C MET A 408 -12.24 0.51 -0.69
N VAL A 409 -12.43 0.45 -2.01
CA VAL A 409 -13.72 0.57 -2.67
C VAL A 409 -13.91 -0.54 -3.67
N ALA A 410 -15.18 -0.88 -3.93
CA ALA A 410 -15.56 -1.68 -5.08
C ALA A 410 -16.55 -0.88 -5.94
N GLY A 411 -16.37 -0.94 -7.25
CA GLY A 411 -17.36 -0.47 -8.23
C GLY A 411 -18.04 -1.65 -8.91
N SER A 412 -19.36 -1.57 -9.05
CA SER A 412 -20.18 -2.59 -9.71
C SER A 412 -21.31 -1.94 -10.51
N SER A 413 -22.20 -2.75 -11.07
CA SER A 413 -23.46 -2.26 -11.65
C SER A 413 -24.33 -1.40 -10.70
N GLN A 414 -24.12 -1.49 -9.39
CA GLN A 414 -24.79 -0.66 -8.37
C GLN A 414 -24.03 0.63 -8.02
N GLY A 415 -22.93 0.93 -8.72
CA GLY A 415 -22.02 2.02 -8.42
C GLY A 415 -20.95 1.65 -7.38
N PHE A 416 -20.27 2.66 -6.85
CA PHE A 416 -19.23 2.49 -5.86
C PHE A 416 -19.79 2.28 -4.45
N ARG A 417 -19.04 1.53 -3.65
CA ARG A 417 -19.23 1.39 -2.21
C ARG A 417 -17.90 1.27 -1.46
N PRO A 418 -17.83 1.69 -0.19
CA PRO A 418 -16.68 1.39 0.66
C PRO A 418 -16.64 -0.11 1.01
N ILE A 419 -15.44 -0.65 1.14
CA ILE A 419 -15.18 -2.07 1.39
C ILE A 419 -14.43 -2.28 2.70
N CYS A 420 -13.31 -1.59 2.86
CA CYS A 420 -12.42 -1.80 3.98
C CYS A 420 -11.65 -0.52 4.28
N ILE A 421 -11.36 -0.32 5.56
CA ILE A 421 -10.64 0.84 6.05
C ILE A 421 -9.68 0.38 7.15
N TYR A 422 -8.44 0.87 7.12
CA TYR A 422 -7.53 0.78 8.27
C TYR A 422 -6.46 1.86 8.22
N GLY A 423 -5.84 2.16 9.36
CA GLY A 423 -4.74 3.13 9.45
C GLY A 423 -3.39 2.46 9.71
N ARG A 424 -2.31 3.14 9.35
CA ARG A 424 -0.95 2.74 9.73
C ARG A 424 -0.20 3.95 10.24
N LYS A 425 0.69 3.75 11.22
CA LYS A 425 1.56 4.82 11.73
C LYS A 425 3.04 4.57 11.46
N ALA A 426 3.80 5.65 11.40
CA ALA A 426 5.24 5.62 11.35
C ALA A 426 5.85 5.06 12.65
N ARG A 427 7.13 4.67 12.58
CA ARG A 427 7.85 4.05 13.70
C ARG A 427 8.23 5.07 14.77
N LEU A 428 8.70 6.24 14.32
CA LEU A 428 9.13 7.32 15.18
C LEU A 428 8.17 8.53 15.11
N PRO A 429 8.11 9.34 16.18
CA PRO A 429 7.33 10.58 16.17
C PRO A 429 7.77 11.54 15.06
N LEU A 430 6.83 12.31 14.54
CA LEU A 430 7.10 13.38 13.58
C LEU A 430 7.77 14.56 14.29
N ALA A 431 9.08 14.75 14.07
CA ALA A 431 9.84 15.80 14.71
C ALA A 431 9.47 17.21 14.20
N GLY A 432 9.45 18.19 15.11
CA GLY A 432 9.22 19.60 14.77
C GLY A 432 10.40 20.27 14.06
N THR A 433 11.60 19.71 14.17
CA THR A 433 12.82 20.15 13.47
C THR A 433 13.66 18.93 13.14
N LEU A 434 14.32 18.93 11.98
CA LEU A 434 15.32 17.92 11.65
C LEU A 434 16.64 18.29 12.34
N ASP A 435 17.34 17.31 12.94
CA ASP A 435 18.69 17.52 13.50
C ASP A 435 19.74 17.22 12.41
N PRO A 436 20.35 18.23 11.77
CA PRO A 436 21.30 18.00 10.69
C PRO A 436 22.67 17.50 11.18
N GLY A 437 22.91 17.55 12.50
CA GLY A 437 24.22 17.36 13.13
C GLY A 437 24.26 16.27 14.20
N GLY A 438 23.23 15.42 14.29
CA GLY A 438 23.22 14.28 15.20
C GLY A 438 24.51 13.47 15.05
N LYS A 439 25.14 13.07 16.17
CA LYS A 439 26.29 12.15 16.18
C LYS A 439 26.02 11.02 15.18
N LYS A 440 27.02 10.56 14.41
CA LYS A 440 26.86 9.50 13.37
C LYS A 440 26.00 8.30 13.81
N ASP A 441 25.95 8.01 15.10
CA ASP A 441 25.21 6.91 15.72
C ASP A 441 23.73 7.25 16.06
N ARG A 442 23.26 8.46 15.73
CA ARG A 442 21.91 9.01 15.98
C ARG A 442 21.34 9.79 14.81
N GLN A 443 21.91 9.68 13.61
CA GLN A 443 21.26 10.24 12.42
C GLN A 443 19.96 9.44 12.20
N MET A 444 18.83 10.03 12.61
CA MET A 444 17.52 9.41 12.45
C MET A 444 17.17 9.39 10.97
N ASP A 445 16.93 8.21 10.43
CA ASP A 445 16.41 8.04 9.08
C ASP A 445 15.03 8.71 9.01
N THR A 446 14.85 9.66 8.12
CA THR A 446 13.56 10.35 7.99
C THR A 446 12.44 9.42 7.55
N TRP A 447 12.78 8.28 6.93
CA TRP A 447 11.84 7.22 6.63
C TRP A 447 11.21 6.62 7.90
N ASP A 448 11.92 6.58 9.02
CA ASP A 448 11.34 6.08 10.28
C ASP A 448 10.23 7.00 10.83
N MET A 449 10.27 8.29 10.49
CA MET A 449 9.27 9.29 10.90
C MET A 449 8.11 9.43 9.91
N LEU A 450 8.31 9.07 8.64
CA LEU A 450 7.35 9.27 7.54
C LEU A 450 6.77 7.97 6.98
N GLY A 451 7.55 6.89 6.99
CA GLY A 451 7.20 5.60 6.42
C GLY A 451 6.19 4.84 7.27
N THR A 452 5.00 4.62 6.71
CA THR A 452 3.88 3.94 7.37
C THR A 452 3.73 2.47 6.97
N ASN A 453 4.50 1.99 5.99
CA ASN A 453 4.45 0.61 5.51
C ASN A 453 4.69 -0.39 6.65
N LEU A 454 3.88 -1.45 6.70
CA LEU A 454 3.96 -2.48 7.75
C LEU A 454 4.89 -3.65 7.38
N SER A 455 5.12 -3.87 6.09
CA SER A 455 5.97 -4.95 5.60
C SER A 455 7.43 -4.70 5.98
N VAL A 456 8.07 -5.71 6.55
CA VAL A 456 9.49 -5.70 6.91
C VAL A 456 10.16 -6.86 6.18
N LYS A 457 11.18 -6.56 5.38
CA LYS A 457 12.00 -7.57 4.73
C LYS A 457 12.96 -8.17 5.75
N LEU A 458 12.99 -9.49 5.86
CA LEU A 458 13.87 -10.22 6.74
C LEU A 458 15.24 -10.48 6.06
N PRO A 459 16.33 -10.72 6.83
CA PRO A 459 17.65 -10.97 6.26
C PRO A 459 17.74 -12.19 5.32
N ASP A 460 16.86 -13.17 5.48
CA ASP A 460 16.71 -14.35 4.63
C ASP A 460 15.93 -14.08 3.32
N GLY A 461 15.57 -12.82 3.08
CA GLY A 461 14.76 -12.41 1.94
C GLY A 461 13.26 -12.64 2.13
N GLY A 462 12.83 -13.23 3.26
CA GLY A 462 11.43 -13.39 3.63
C GLY A 462 10.78 -12.07 4.04
N TRP A 463 9.49 -12.13 4.37
CA TRP A 463 8.69 -10.97 4.76
C TRP A 463 7.95 -11.20 6.07
N THR A 464 7.95 -10.20 6.94
CA THR A 464 7.07 -10.14 8.11
C THR A 464 6.27 -8.83 8.13
N THR A 465 5.32 -8.72 9.05
CA THR A 465 4.46 -7.53 9.20
C THR A 465 4.53 -7.00 10.63
N ASP A 466 4.82 -5.71 10.78
CA ASP A 466 4.80 -5.02 12.07
C ASP A 466 3.36 -4.59 12.44
N THR A 467 2.60 -5.52 13.00
CA THR A 467 1.20 -5.31 13.40
C THR A 467 1.04 -4.35 14.58
N SER A 468 2.12 -3.94 15.26
CA SER A 468 2.07 -2.98 16.37
C SER A 468 1.79 -1.54 15.89
N ARG A 469 2.09 -1.26 14.62
CA ARG A 469 1.84 0.03 13.95
C ARG A 469 0.53 0.07 13.16
N LEU A 470 -0.20 -1.04 13.13
CA LEU A 470 -1.55 -1.09 12.58
C LEU A 470 -2.52 -0.40 13.55
N ILE A 471 -3.29 0.56 13.02
CA ILE A 471 -4.37 1.25 13.71
C ILE A 471 -5.69 0.67 13.19
N LEU A 472 -6.35 -0.11 14.05
CA LEU A 472 -7.62 -0.75 13.70
C LEU A 472 -8.77 0.28 13.70
N MET A 473 -9.82 -0.01 12.94
CA MET A 473 -11.07 0.76 12.97
C MET A 473 -11.97 0.37 14.16
N ASP A 474 -11.34 0.03 15.28
CA ASP A 474 -12.00 -0.43 16.48
C ASP A 474 -12.19 0.71 17.50
N ARG A 475 -12.90 0.43 18.59
CA ARG A 475 -13.15 1.41 19.66
C ARG A 475 -11.89 1.95 20.33
N LYS A 476 -10.77 1.23 20.27
CA LYS A 476 -9.53 1.54 21.01
C LYS A 476 -8.59 2.41 20.17
N ASP A 477 -8.45 2.09 18.89
CA ASP A 477 -7.42 2.61 18.02
C ASP A 477 -7.91 3.78 17.16
N PHE A 478 -9.16 3.75 16.67
CA PHE A 478 -9.65 4.72 15.69
C PHE A 478 -9.47 6.18 16.13
N ASN A 479 -9.74 6.47 17.41
CA ASN A 479 -9.63 7.83 17.95
C ASN A 479 -8.20 8.39 17.90
N GLN A 480 -7.16 7.54 17.78
CA GLN A 480 -5.78 8.00 17.60
C GLN A 480 -5.59 8.76 16.29
N LEU A 481 -6.43 8.55 15.26
CA LEU A 481 -6.32 9.23 13.97
C LEU A 481 -6.94 10.64 13.99
N GLY A 482 -7.78 10.96 14.97
CA GLY A 482 -8.51 12.23 15.02
C GLY A 482 -9.43 12.47 13.82
N LEU A 483 -9.96 11.42 13.20
CA LEU A 483 -10.87 11.50 12.05
C LEU A 483 -12.34 11.49 12.49
N GLY A 484 -13.16 12.29 11.83
CA GLY A 484 -14.62 12.30 11.94
C GLY A 484 -15.30 11.69 10.72
N ILE A 485 -16.63 11.73 10.70
CA ILE A 485 -17.44 11.17 9.61
C ILE A 485 -17.17 11.89 8.27
N ASP A 486 -16.95 13.19 8.31
CA ASP A 486 -16.70 14.01 7.13
C ASP A 486 -15.33 13.70 6.51
N ASP A 487 -14.34 13.37 7.34
CA ASP A 487 -13.02 12.92 6.89
C ASP A 487 -13.11 11.56 6.18
N LEU A 488 -13.94 10.64 6.70
CA LEU A 488 -14.19 9.33 6.07
C LEU A 488 -14.88 9.47 4.72
N ILE A 489 -15.89 10.34 4.65
CA ILE A 489 -16.57 10.68 3.40
C ILE A 489 -15.59 11.30 2.40
N ASP A 490 -14.79 12.27 2.84
CA ASP A 490 -13.79 12.92 1.99
C ASP A 490 -12.75 11.91 1.46
N ALA A 491 -12.27 11.00 2.31
CA ALA A 491 -11.34 9.93 1.92
C ALA A 491 -11.97 8.95 0.92
N TYR A 492 -13.24 8.60 1.10
CA TYR A 492 -13.99 7.76 0.17
C TYR A 492 -14.15 8.44 -1.20
N ILE A 493 -14.57 9.71 -1.24
CA ILE A 493 -14.71 10.45 -2.49
C ILE A 493 -13.36 10.58 -3.22
N GLN A 494 -12.28 10.89 -2.51
CA GLN A 494 -10.94 10.94 -3.09
C GLN A 494 -10.49 9.59 -3.66
N THR A 495 -10.81 8.50 -2.97
CA THR A 495 -10.53 7.14 -3.45
C THR A 495 -11.31 6.82 -4.71
N VAL A 496 -12.62 7.12 -4.74
CA VAL A 496 -13.44 6.86 -5.94
C VAL A 496 -12.95 7.69 -7.12
N LEU A 497 -12.65 8.97 -6.92
CA LEU A 497 -12.09 9.83 -7.96
C LEU A 497 -10.79 9.25 -8.54
N SER A 498 -9.86 8.79 -7.71
CA SER A 498 -8.58 8.24 -8.17
C SER A 498 -8.75 6.92 -8.92
N VAL A 499 -9.70 6.07 -8.50
CA VAL A 499 -10.03 4.83 -9.19
C VAL A 499 -10.63 5.10 -10.57
N ILE A 500 -11.56 6.04 -10.67
CA ILE A 500 -12.16 6.41 -11.96
C ILE A 500 -11.11 6.97 -12.92
N ALA A 501 -10.19 7.79 -12.44
CA ALA A 501 -9.09 8.29 -13.28
C ALA A 501 -8.25 7.15 -13.87
N ILE A 502 -7.87 6.17 -13.05
CA ILE A 502 -7.06 5.02 -13.49
C ILE A 502 -7.86 4.09 -14.39
N ASP A 503 -9.14 3.86 -14.12
CA ASP A 503 -10.00 3.05 -14.97
C ASP A 503 -10.19 3.71 -16.34
N ARG A 504 -10.43 5.04 -16.40
CA ARG A 504 -10.50 5.80 -17.66
C ARG A 504 -9.18 5.76 -18.44
N MET A 505 -8.05 5.85 -17.75
CA MET A 505 -6.73 5.64 -18.38
C MET A 505 -6.58 4.22 -18.92
N SER A 506 -7.07 3.21 -18.19
CA SER A 506 -7.07 1.82 -18.65
C SER A 506 -7.89 1.65 -19.92
N VAL A 507 -9.11 2.18 -19.96
CA VAL A 507 -9.99 2.17 -21.14
C VAL A 507 -9.30 2.84 -22.33
N ARG A 508 -8.64 3.99 -22.11
CA ARG A 508 -7.91 4.70 -23.16
C ARG A 508 -6.73 3.91 -23.71
N LEU A 509 -6.04 3.13 -22.88
CA LEU A 509 -4.90 2.32 -23.29
C LEU A 509 -5.32 0.98 -23.92
N MET A 510 -6.58 0.58 -23.78
CA MET A 510 -7.16 -0.67 -24.31
C MET A 510 -8.25 -0.38 -25.34
N GLU A 511 -8.14 0.73 -26.07
CA GLU A 511 -9.13 1.12 -27.06
C GLU A 511 -9.33 -0.03 -28.08
N ASN A 512 -10.58 -0.44 -28.30
CA ASN A 512 -10.97 -1.60 -29.13
C ASN A 512 -10.47 -2.98 -28.64
N GLY A 513 -10.09 -3.10 -27.37
CA GLY A 513 -9.65 -4.38 -26.77
C GLY A 513 -8.20 -4.75 -27.07
N THR A 514 -7.43 -3.85 -27.67
CA THR A 514 -5.99 -4.03 -27.94
C THR A 514 -5.19 -2.99 -27.16
N PHE A 515 -4.04 -3.39 -26.60
CA PHE A 515 -3.19 -2.46 -25.87
C PHE A 515 -2.43 -1.50 -26.79
N ASP A 516 -2.59 -0.19 -26.58
CA ASP A 516 -1.87 0.84 -27.33
C ASP A 516 -0.46 1.06 -26.75
N TYR A 517 0.48 0.28 -27.25
CA TYR A 517 1.90 0.38 -26.89
C TYR A 517 2.51 1.74 -27.26
N GLN A 518 2.07 2.39 -28.34
CA GLN A 518 2.63 3.67 -28.77
C GLN A 518 2.23 4.78 -27.80
N LEU A 519 0.94 4.84 -27.46
CA LEU A 519 0.44 5.74 -26.45
C LEU A 519 1.09 5.45 -25.10
N PHE A 520 1.15 4.19 -24.67
CA PHE A 520 1.80 3.85 -23.39
C PHE A 520 3.27 4.24 -23.35
N ARG A 521 4.04 4.07 -24.44
CA ARG A 521 5.44 4.50 -24.49
C ARG A 521 5.59 6.02 -24.38
N SER A 522 4.69 6.80 -24.99
CA SER A 522 4.67 8.27 -24.81
C SER A 522 4.25 8.69 -23.38
N LEU A 523 3.34 7.89 -22.83
CA LEU A 523 2.90 7.68 -21.45
C LEU A 523 4.01 7.57 -20.40
N ASN A 524 4.89 6.61 -20.64
CA ASN A 524 5.78 6.06 -19.64
C ASN A 524 7.01 5.49 -20.37
N PRO A 525 7.94 6.37 -20.79
CA PRO A 525 9.07 6.01 -21.65
C PRO A 525 10.20 5.40 -20.82
N ASP A 526 9.99 4.16 -20.36
CA ASP A 526 10.93 3.38 -19.55
C ASP A 526 11.15 2.01 -20.21
N ASP A 527 12.31 1.83 -20.83
CA ASP A 527 12.57 0.65 -21.65
C ASP A 527 12.65 -0.63 -20.81
N ALA A 528 13.07 -0.55 -19.54
CA ALA A 528 13.10 -1.71 -18.64
C ALA A 528 11.67 -2.20 -18.35
N LEU A 529 10.74 -1.31 -18.01
CA LEU A 529 9.32 -1.69 -17.86
C LEU A 529 8.74 -2.21 -19.17
N LEU A 530 9.01 -1.54 -20.29
CA LEU A 530 8.49 -1.96 -21.60
C LEU A 530 8.97 -3.37 -21.94
N ASN A 531 10.20 -3.74 -21.61
CA ASN A 531 10.71 -5.10 -21.79
C ASN A 531 10.01 -6.11 -20.87
N GLU A 532 9.77 -5.78 -19.61
CA GLU A 532 9.02 -6.64 -18.69
C GLU A 532 7.59 -6.92 -19.17
N ILE A 533 6.90 -5.92 -19.73
CA ILE A 533 5.55 -6.11 -20.28
C ILE A 533 5.57 -7.12 -21.45
N LYS A 534 6.63 -7.15 -22.24
CA LYS A 534 6.76 -8.05 -23.39
C LYS A 534 6.90 -9.51 -22.98
N GLU A 535 7.52 -9.78 -21.82
CA GLU A 535 7.73 -11.13 -21.31
C GLU A 535 6.44 -11.96 -21.26
N ALA A 536 5.30 -11.32 -20.95
CA ALA A 536 4.00 -11.98 -20.85
C ALA A 536 3.08 -11.81 -22.08
N ASN A 537 3.51 -11.10 -23.12
CA ASN A 537 2.62 -10.70 -24.22
C ASN A 537 3.10 -11.11 -25.63
N GLY A 538 4.17 -11.92 -25.75
CA GLY A 538 4.60 -12.61 -26.98
C GLY A 538 4.57 -11.81 -28.29
N ASP A 539 5.75 -11.34 -28.74
CA ASP A 539 6.13 -10.70 -30.03
C ASP A 539 5.18 -9.70 -30.75
N PHE A 540 5.78 -8.54 -31.07
CA PHE A 540 5.23 -7.41 -31.84
C PHE A 540 4.91 -7.73 -33.30
#